data_AF-A0A944TP94-F1
#
_entry.id   AF-A0A944TP94-F1
#
_cell.length_a   1.000
_cell.length_b   1.000
_cell.length_c   1.000
_cell.angle_alpha   90.00
_cell.angle_beta   90.00
_cell.angle_gamma   90.00
#
_symmetry.space_group_name_H-M   'P 1'
#
loop_
_entity.id
_entity.type
_entity.pdbx_description
1 polymer ?
#
loop_
_entity_poly.entity_id
_entity_poly.type
_entity_poly.pdbx_seq_one_letter_code
_entity_poly.pdbx_strand_id
1 'polypeptide(L)' 'MGLRINTNVASLNAQRNLRGTRLGLNKSLEKLSSGQRINRAGDDAAGLAISENLKAQIRG' A
#
# COMPACT_ATOMS: atom_id res chain seq x y z
N MET A 1 -25.45 -24.18 -7.82
CA MET A 1 -24.02 -23.79 -7.80
C MET A 1 -23.20 -24.96 -8.32
N GLY A 2 -23.08 -25.08 -9.65
CA GLY A 2 -22.43 -26.23 -10.29
C GLY A 2 -20.91 -26.16 -10.20
N LEU A 3 -20.26 -27.31 -9.96
CA LEU A 3 -18.81 -27.45 -10.06
C LEU A 3 -18.35 -27.02 -11.45
N ARG A 4 -17.72 -25.85 -11.57
CA ARG A 4 -17.06 -25.42 -12.81
C ARG A 4 -15.67 -26.06 -12.84
N ILE A 5 -15.54 -27.16 -13.57
CA ILE A 5 -14.30 -27.95 -13.69
C ILE A 5 -13.12 -27.09 -14.20
N ASN A 6 -13.39 -26.09 -15.05
CA ASN A 6 -12.36 -25.22 -15.63
C ASN A 6 -12.00 -23.99 -14.77
N THR A 7 -12.72 -23.69 -13.69
CA THR A 7 -12.45 -22.48 -12.88
C THR A 7 -12.39 -22.84 -11.40
N ASN A 8 -11.17 -22.90 -10.88
CA ASN A 8 -10.93 -23.15 -9.47
C ASN A 8 -11.16 -21.88 -8.64
N VAL A 9 -12.38 -21.73 -8.13
CA VAL A 9 -12.80 -20.58 -7.31
C VAL A 9 -11.97 -20.46 -6.03
N ALA A 10 -11.54 -21.56 -5.42
CA ALA A 10 -10.69 -21.53 -4.23
C ALA A 10 -9.30 -20.94 -4.53
N SER A 11 -8.70 -21.32 -5.67
CA SER A 11 -7.43 -20.74 -6.14
C SER A 11 -7.58 -19.25 -6.46
N LEU A 12 -8.66 -18.84 -7.13
CA LEU A 12 -8.94 -17.42 -7.38
C LEU A 12 -9.12 -16.62 -6.09
N ASN A 13 -9.76 -17.19 -5.08
CA ASN A 13 -9.91 -16.56 -3.77
C ASN A 13 -8.55 -16.43 -3.06
N ALA A 14 -7.74 -17.49 -3.09
CA ALA A 14 -6.38 -17.45 -2.54
C ALA A 14 -5.51 -16.40 -3.24
N GLN A 15 -5.58 -16.28 -4.57
CA GLN A 15 -4.88 -15.26 -5.34
C GLN A 15 -5.35 -13.85 -5.02
N ARG A 16 -6.67 -13.63 -4.82
CA ARG A 16 -7.21 -12.33 -4.39
C ARG A 16 -6.69 -11.92 -3.01
N ASN A 17 -6.71 -12.85 -2.04
CA ASN A 17 -6.15 -12.60 -0.71
C ASN A 17 -4.64 -12.33 -0.77
N LEU A 18 -3.90 -13.14 -1.54
CA LEU A 18 -2.46 -12.96 -1.75
C LEU A 18 -2.14 -11.60 -2.37
N ARG A 19 -2.96 -11.11 -3.32
CA ARG A 19 -2.81 -9.78 -3.90
C ARG A 19 -2.95 -8.69 -2.83
N GLY A 20 -3.95 -8.80 -1.95
CA GLY A 20 -4.13 -7.89 -0.81
C GLY A 20 -2.92 -7.89 0.13
N THR A 21 -2.45 -9.08 0.53
CA THR A 21 -1.28 -9.24 1.40
C THR A 21 -0.01 -8.67 0.76
N ARG A 22 0.20 -8.91 -0.53
CA ARG A 22 1.35 -8.36 -1.28
C ARG A 22 1.33 -6.84 -1.33
N LEU A 23 0.16 -6.22 -1.52
CA LEU A 23 0.03 -4.75 -1.50
C LEU A 23 0.38 -4.19 -0.11
N GLY A 24 -0.11 -4.82 0.96
CA GLY A 24 0.24 -4.44 2.33
C GLY A 24 1.74 -4.58 2.62
N LEU A 25 2.34 -5.71 2.23
CA LEU A 25 3.77 -5.96 2.37
C LEU A 25 4.61 -4.91 1.63
N ASN A 26 4.27 -4.61 0.37
CA ASN A 26 4.99 -3.61 -0.42
C ASN A 26 4.94 -2.23 0.23
N LYS A 27 3.78 -1.83 0.78
CA LYS A 27 3.65 -0.56 1.50
C LYS A 27 4.48 -0.52 2.79
N SER A 28 4.53 -1.62 3.53
CA SER A 28 5.40 -1.74 4.72
C SER A 28 6.88 -1.66 4.35
N LEU A 29 7.29 -2.34 3.27
CA LEU A 29 8.66 -2.27 2.76
C LEU A 29 9.04 -0.86 2.29
N GLU A 30 8.12 -0.16 1.63
CA GLU A 30 8.32 1.23 1.21
C GLU A 30 8.56 2.16 2.41
N LYS A 31 7.77 2.01 3.48
CA LYS A 31 7.93 2.76 4.73
C LYS A 31 9.24 2.41 5.46
N LEU A 32 9.61 1.13 5.48
CA LEU A 32 10.86 0.70 6.09
C LEU A 32 12.06 1.26 5.34
N SER A 33 12.05 1.20 4.00
CA SER A 33 13.16 1.65 3.16
C SER A 33 13.36 3.17 3.17
N SER A 34 12.29 3.94 3.35
CA SER A 34 12.32 5.41 3.40
C SER A 34 12.52 5.97 4.81
N GLY A 35 12.22 5.16 5.84
CA GLY A 35 12.15 5.61 7.23
C GLY A 35 11.02 6.62 7.50
N GLN A 36 10.15 6.88 6.52
CA GLN A 36 9.11 7.88 6.59
C GLN A 36 7.74 7.22 6.73
N ARG A 37 6.89 7.80 7.58
CA ARG A 37 5.53 7.29 7.85
C ARG A 37 4.58 7.51 6.67
N ILE A 38 4.78 8.61 5.93
CA ILE A 38 3.98 9.04 4.78
C ILE A 38 4.94 9.21 3.59
N ASN A 39 4.88 8.29 2.62
CA ASN A 39 5.76 8.33 1.44
C ASN A 39 5.04 8.79 0.18
N ARG A 40 3.71 8.62 0.13
CA ARG A 40 2.89 8.97 -1.03
C ARG A 40 1.78 9.91 -0.61
N ALA A 41 1.46 10.87 -1.47
CA ALA A 41 0.29 11.73 -1.31
C ALA A 41 -1.02 10.93 -1.25
N GLY A 42 -1.04 9.73 -1.84
CA GLY A 42 -2.18 8.81 -1.76
C GLY A 42 -2.37 8.14 -0.40
N ASP A 43 -1.36 8.14 0.48
CA ASP A 43 -1.47 7.61 1.83
C ASP A 43 -2.06 8.63 2.81
N ASP A 44 -1.60 9.88 2.70
CA ASP A 44 -2.08 11.03 3.48
C ASP A 44 -1.64 12.33 2.80
N ALA A 45 -2.50 12.89 1.93
CA ALA A 45 -2.18 14.08 1.15
C ALA A 45 -1.97 15.30 2.05
N ALA A 46 -2.78 15.45 3.11
CA ALA A 46 -2.68 16.57 4.04
C ALA A 46 -1.43 16.46 4.92
N GLY A 47 -1.17 15.27 5.47
CA GLY A 47 0.02 15.00 6.27
C GLY A 47 1.32 15.15 5.48
N LEU A 48 1.33 14.77 4.20
CA LEU A 48 2.48 15.01 3.32
C LEU A 48 2.68 16.51 3.07
N ALA A 49 1.63 17.25 2.74
CA ALA A 49 1.71 18.69 2.50
C ALA A 49 2.22 19.46 3.73
N ILE A 50 1.75 19.09 4.93
CA ILE A 50 2.25 19.68 6.20
C ILE A 50 3.72 19.31 6.41
N SER A 51 4.10 18.05 6.18
CA SER A 51 5.50 17.62 6.35
C SER A 51 6.45 18.36 5.42
N GLU A 52 6.06 18.57 4.16
CA GLU A 52 6.88 19.33 3.20
C GLU A 52 6.92 20.83 3.54
N ASN A 53 5.81 21.42 3.98
CA ASN A 53 5.79 22.81 4.49
C ASN A 53 6.72 22.99 5.70
N LEU A 54 6.70 22.07 6.66
CA LEU A 54 7.61 22.10 7.82
C LEU A 54 9.07 21.91 7.39
N LYS A 55 9.36 20.99 6.47
CA LYS A 55 10.71 20.83 5.90
C LYS A 55 11.18 22.09 5.16
N ALA A 56 10.28 22.85 4.55
CA ALA A 56 10.60 24.11 3.89
C ALA A 56 10.92 25.20 4.91
N GLN A 57 10.14 25.31 6.00
CA GLN A 57 10.41 26.23 7.11
C GLN A 57 11.73 25.94 7.84
N ILE A 58 12.14 24.67 7.96
CA ILE A 58 13.40 24.29 8.62
C ILE A 58 14.62 24.58 7.72
N ARG A 59 14.45 24.55 6.39
CA ARG A 59 15.52 24.77 5.41
C ARG A 59 15.71 26.24 5.02
N GLY A 60 14.68 27.07 5.21
CA GLY A 60 14.75 28.53 5.07
C GLY A 60 15.33 29.17 6.33
#